data_AF-A0A9E4HAW6-F1
#
_entry.id   AF-A0A9E4HAW6-F1
#
_cell.length_a   1.000
_cell.length_b   1.000
_cell.length_c   1.000
_cell.angle_alpha   90.00
_cell.angle_beta   90.00
_cell.angle_gamma   90.00
#
_symmetry.space_group_name_H-M   'P 1'
#
loop_
_entity.id
_entity.type
_entity.pdbx_description
1 polymer ?
#
loop_
_entity_poly.entity_id
_entity_poly.type
_entity_poly.pdbx_seq_one_letter_code
_entity_poly.pdbx_strand_id
1 'polypeptide(L)' 'MDPLIATALDTARQQGAEYADVRLVSNREQRITVRNGVVETMTADESVGLGIRALYDGAWGFASTRELTTA' A
#
# COMPACT_ATOMS: atom_id res chain seq x y z
N MET A 1 -2.43 9.14 13.33
CA MET A 1 -1.92 7.91 12.70
C MET A 1 -3.14 7.14 12.23
N ASP A 2 -3.15 6.61 11.00
CA ASP A 2 -4.28 5.83 10.48
C ASP A 2 -4.53 4.61 11.39
N PRO A 3 -5.75 4.38 11.90
CA PRO A 3 -6.07 3.24 12.77
C PRO A 3 -5.66 1.89 12.19
N LEU A 4 -5.74 1.73 10.86
CA LEU A 4 -5.40 0.49 10.19
C LEU A 4 -3.91 0.17 10.29
N ILE A 5 -3.06 1.20 10.23
CA ILE A 5 -1.59 1.04 10.38
C ILE A 5 -1.26 0.58 11.79
N ALA A 6 -1.89 1.19 12.81
CA ALA A 6 -1.68 0.81 14.19
C ALA A 6 -2.11 -0.65 14.45
N THR A 7 -3.31 -1.03 14.00
CA THR A 7 -3.80 -2.41 14.12
C THR A 7 -2.86 -3.40 13.43
N ALA A 8 -2.40 -3.10 12.21
CA ALA A 8 -1.48 -3.97 11.48
C ALA A 8 -0.14 -4.18 12.22
N LEU A 9 0.45 -3.11 12.76
CA LEU A 9 1.69 -3.17 13.54
C LEU A 9 1.49 -3.94 14.85
N ASP A 10 0.39 -3.68 15.56
CA ASP A 10 0.06 -4.35 16.82
C ASP A 10 -0.17 -5.84 16.60
N THR A 11 -0.87 -6.22 15.53
CA THR A 11 -1.05 -7.63 15.15
C THR A 11 0.30 -8.29 14.83
N ALA A 12 1.15 -7.66 14.01
CA ALA A 12 2.46 -8.23 13.69
C ALA A 12 3.31 -8.45 14.96
N ARG A 13 3.28 -7.50 15.90
CA ARG A 13 3.97 -7.59 17.18
C ARG A 13 3.39 -8.69 18.08
N GLN A 14 2.06 -8.81 18.17
CA GLN A 14 1.39 -9.87 18.94
C GLN A 14 1.70 -11.26 18.38
N GLN A 15 1.89 -11.37 17.07
CA GLN A 15 2.28 -12.62 16.39
C GLN A 15 3.78 -12.92 16.47
N GLY A 16 4.56 -12.10 17.17
CA GLY A 16 5.96 -12.37 17.49
C GLY A 16 6.99 -11.72 16.57
N ALA A 17 6.60 -10.85 15.64
CA ALA A 17 7.55 -10.18 14.77
C ALA A 17 8.57 -9.34 15.58
N GLU A 18 9.85 -9.54 15.30
CA GLU A 18 10.96 -8.78 15.88
C GLU A 18 11.01 -7.35 15.34
N TYR A 19 10.60 -7.21 14.09
CA TYR A 19 10.44 -5.93 13.41
C TYR A 19 9.27 -6.03 12.43
N ALA A 20 8.51 -4.95 12.30
CA ALA A 20 7.52 -4.81 11.25
C ALA A 20 7.47 -3.37 10.73
N ASP A 21 7.24 -3.22 9.43
CA ASP A 21 6.89 -1.94 8.83
C ASP A 21 5.62 -2.06 7.98
N VAL A 22 4.79 -1.03 8.05
CA VAL A 22 3.53 -0.93 7.30
C VAL A 22 3.61 0.31 6.43
N ARG A 23 3.23 0.16 5.16
CA ARG A 23 3.24 1.22 4.17
C ARG A 23 1.86 1.36 3.56
N LEU A 24 1.21 2.49 3.84
CA LEU A 24 0.01 2.91 3.14
C LEU A 24 0.42 3.83 2.00
N VAL A 25 0.02 3.50 0.78
CA VAL A 25 0.36 4.25 -0.43
C VAL A 25 -0.93 4.64 -1.14
N SER A 26 -1.09 5.92 -1.44
CA SER A 26 -2.11 6.43 -2.35
C SER A 26 -1.42 7.05 -3.56
N ASN A 27 -1.76 6.53 -4.74
CA ASN A 27 -1.23 6.99 -6.02
C ASN A 27 -2.36 7.61 -6.83
N ARG A 28 -2.13 8.82 -7.34
CA ARG A 28 -2.97 9.49 -8.33
C ARG A 28 -2.11 9.72 -9.57
N GLU A 29 -2.54 9.18 -10.70
CA GLU A 29 -1.84 9.30 -11.96
C GLU A 29 -2.75 9.91 -13.02
N GLN A 30 -2.22 10.80 -13.84
CA GLN A 30 -2.91 11.36 -14.99
C GLN A 30 -2.05 11.13 -16.23
N ARG A 31 -2.64 10.57 -17.30
CA ARG A 31 -1.96 10.40 -18.59
C ARG A 31 -2.71 11.18 -19.66
N ILE A 32 -1.97 11.97 -20.42
CA ILE A 32 -2.48 12.72 -21.57
C ILE A 32 -1.66 12.30 -22.78
N THR A 33 -2.33 11.77 -23.80
CA THR A 33 -1.73 11.39 -25.07
C THR A 33 -2.16 12.41 -26.13
N VAL A 34 -1.18 13.03 -26.79
CA VAL A 34 -1.39 13.99 -27.87
C VAL A 34 -0.80 13.42 -29.16
N ARG A 35 -1.58 13.43 -30.24
CA ARG A 35 -1.12 13.09 -31.59
C ARG A 35 -1.43 14.26 -32.53
N ASN A 36 -0.43 14.68 -33.30
CA ASN A 36 -0.57 15.77 -34.28
C ASN A 36 -1.15 17.07 -33.69
N GLY A 37 -0.81 17.39 -32.43
CA GLY A 37 -1.32 18.58 -31.74
C GLY A 37 -2.76 18.45 -31.21
N VAL A 38 -3.40 17.29 -31.37
CA VAL A 38 -4.75 17.01 -30.86
C VAL A 38 -4.67 15.98 -29.73
N VAL A 39 -5.39 16.22 -28.64
CA VAL A 39 -5.50 15.26 -27.53
C VAL A 39 -6.30 14.06 -28.00
N GLU A 40 -5.68 12.88 -27.99
CA GLU A 40 -6.36 11.61 -28.31
C GLU A 40 -7.00 10.98 -27.07
N THR A 41 -6.34 11.08 -25.92
CA THR A 41 -6.79 10.41 -24.70
C THR A 41 -6.31 11.18 -23.47
N MET A 42 -7.18 11.27 -22.48
CA MET A 42 -6.87 11.74 -21.14
C MET A 42 -7.44 10.73 -20.15
N THR A 43 -6.58 10.08 -19.36
CA THR A 43 -6.99 9.20 -18.26
C THR A 43 -6.56 9.78 -16.92
N ALA A 44 -7.34 9.50 -15.89
CA ALA A 44 -6.99 9.74 -14.50
C ALA A 44 -7.26 8.45 -13.74
N ASP A 45 -6.24 7.98 -13.04
CA ASP A 45 -6.25 6.72 -12.30
C ASP A 45 -5.92 7.02 -10.83
N GLU A 46 -6.67 6.40 -9.92
CA GLU A 46 -6.42 6.48 -8.49
C GLU A 46 -6.31 5.06 -7.93
N SER A 47 -5.28 4.81 -7.12
CA SER A 47 -5.11 3.55 -6.42
C SER A 47 -4.65 3.79 -5.00
N VAL A 48 -5.04 2.89 -4.11
CA VAL A 48 -4.59 2.87 -2.73
C VAL A 48 -4.27 1.44 -2.33
N GLY A 49 -3.25 1.27 -1.50
CA GLY A 49 -2.87 -0.05 -1.00
C GLY A 49 -2.03 0.03 0.26
N LEU A 50 -2.08 -1.06 1.01
CA LEU A 50 -1.30 -1.26 2.21
C LEU A 50 -0.39 -2.48 2.04
N GLY A 51 0.89 -2.33 2.36
CA GLY A 51 1.87 -3.40 2.40
C GLY A 51 2.49 -3.53 3.78
N ILE A 52 2.76 -4.75 4.21
CA ILE A 52 3.37 -5.06 5.50
C ILE A 52 4.57 -5.96 5.27
N ARG A 53 5.71 -5.61 5.88
CA ARG A 53 6.85 -6.51 6.03
C ARG A 53 7.04 -6.84 7.50
N ALA A 54 7.38 -8.08 7.79
CA ALA A 54 7.68 -8.56 9.14
C ALA A 54 8.96 -9.41 9.13
N LEU A 55 9.79 -9.25 10.15
CA LEU A 55 10.99 -10.04 10.41
C LEU A 55 10.72 -10.94 11.62
N TYR A 56 11.01 -12.23 11.48
CA TYR A 56 10.94 -13.20 12.56
C TYR A 56 12.01 -14.27 12.34
N ASP A 57 12.83 -14.53 13.36
CA ASP A 57 13.88 -15.55 13.34
C ASP A 57 14.79 -15.45 12.11
N GLY A 58 15.22 -14.22 11.80
CA GLY A 58 16.08 -13.92 10.66
C GLY A 58 15.42 -14.01 9.27
N ALA A 59 14.12 -14.33 9.19
CA ALA A 59 13.38 -14.45 7.93
C ALA A 59 12.37 -13.31 7.71
N TRP A 60 12.25 -12.85 6.47
CA TRP A 60 11.30 -11.82 6.07
C TRP A 60 10.02 -12.41 5.49
N GLY A 61 8.88 -11.95 6.00
CA GLY A 61 7.55 -12.11 5.40
C GLY A 61 7.04 -10.80 4.80
N PHE A 62 6.18 -10.92 3.77
CA PHE A 62 5.52 -9.78 3.14
C PHE A 62 4.07 -10.12 2.76
N ALA A 63 3.16 -9.17 2.96
CA ALA A 63 1.78 -9.24 2.49
C ALA A 63 1.29 -7.85 2.05
N SER A 64 0.29 -7.79 1.18
CA SER A 64 -0.30 -6.54 0.72
C SER A 64 -1.76 -6.67 0.33
N THR A 65 -2.53 -5.58 0.44
CA THR A 65 -3.93 -5.50 0.05
C THR A 65 -4.29 -4.13 -0.52
N ARG A 66 -5.32 -4.09 -1.38
CA ARG A 66 -6.00 -2.85 -1.82
C ARG A 66 -7.25 -2.54 -0.97
N GLU A 67 -7.66 -3.47 -0.13
CA GLU A 67 -8.86 -3.36 0.72
C GLU A 67 -8.44 -2.81 2.08
N LEU A 68 -8.82 -1.56 2.35
CA LEU A 68 -8.47 -0.85 3.58
C LEU A 68 -9.61 -0.93 4.59
N THR A 69 -9.83 -2.13 5.11
CA THR A 69 -10.86 -2.40 6.12
C THR A 69 -10.22 -3.02 7.36
N THR A 70 -10.76 -2.71 8.53
CA THR A 70 -10.44 -3.45 9.76
C THR A 70 -11.13 -4.81 9.74
N ALA A 71 -10.43 -5.86 10.21
CA ALA A 71 -10.98 -7.19 10.38
C ALA A 71 -11.92 -7.27 11.60
#